data_AF-X0RZ87-F1
#
_entry.id   AF-X0RZ87-F1
#
_cell.length_a   1.000
_cell.length_b   1.000
_cell.length_c   1.000
_cell.angle_alpha   90.00
_cell.angle_beta   90.00
_cell.angle_gamma   90.00
#
_symmetry.space_group_name_H-M   'P 1'
#
loop_
_entity.id
_entity.type
_entity.pdbx_description
1 polymer ?
#
loop_
_entity_poly.entity_id
_entity_poly.type
_entity_poly.pdbx_seq_one_letter_code
_entity_poly.pdbx_strand_id
1 'polypeptide(L)'
;MPLFYDVYEGNRNDAKQFPLMLRRFHSFFKELSGDDSSVPDTTVIFDKGNNSADNFALFDWAGLDFVGSVKLGEHKELARIQNNDSAFVPCQSVELEGTKALRVTKKVYGRQRTLVVTYNQNLFNAQWLTLQNDITKASEKLSLLRTKLQDRAGGIIKRGKVPTIKSIETQCRNILSRQHLKGIIKVKIRKGPDKIPQLNYTIDTAALDELSQTWLGKNILIT
;
A
#
# COMPACT_ATOMS: atom_id res chain seq x y z
N MET A 1 -9.32 19.35 -22.18
CA MET A 1 -9.61 18.30 -23.20
C MET A 1 -8.41 17.36 -23.24
N PRO A 2 -8.57 16.02 -23.15
CA PRO A 2 -7.43 15.10 -23.20
C PRO A 2 -6.80 15.08 -24.60
N LEU A 3 -5.46 14.95 -24.67
CA LEU A 3 -4.71 14.94 -25.93
C LEU A 3 -4.90 13.64 -26.71
N PHE A 4 -5.04 12.51 -26.00
CA PHE A 4 -5.33 11.20 -26.56
C PHE A 4 -6.24 10.45 -25.59
N TYR A 5 -7.25 9.76 -26.11
CA TYR A 5 -8.10 8.87 -25.33
C TYR A 5 -8.52 7.67 -26.17
N ASP A 6 -8.81 6.56 -25.51
CA ASP A 6 -9.26 5.33 -26.14
C ASP A 6 -10.10 4.54 -25.14
N VAL A 7 -11.04 3.75 -25.65
CA VAL A 7 -11.99 2.98 -24.83
C VAL A 7 -11.67 1.51 -24.99
N TYR A 8 -11.63 0.79 -23.87
CA TYR A 8 -11.37 -0.65 -23.85
C TYR A 8 -12.33 -1.37 -22.89
N GLU A 9 -12.46 -2.69 -23.06
CA GLU A 9 -13.37 -3.51 -22.27
C GLU A 9 -13.04 -3.46 -20.77
N GLY A 10 -14.06 -3.21 -19.93
CA GLY A 10 -13.87 -3.06 -18.48
C GLY A 10 -13.39 -4.33 -17.75
N ASN A 11 -13.46 -5.51 -18.37
CA ASN A 11 -12.94 -6.76 -17.79
C ASN A 11 -11.44 -6.98 -18.07
N ARG A 12 -10.79 -6.06 -18.80
CA ARG A 12 -9.36 -6.17 -19.11
C ARG A 12 -8.55 -5.45 -18.04
N ASN A 13 -7.56 -6.15 -17.48
CA ASN A 13 -6.64 -5.56 -16.51
C ASN A 13 -5.80 -4.44 -17.17
N ASP A 14 -5.72 -3.27 -16.53
CA ASP A 14 -5.00 -2.08 -16.98
C ASP A 14 -3.55 -2.39 -17.35
N ALA A 15 -2.85 -3.23 -16.58
CA ALA A 15 -1.47 -3.62 -16.86
C ALA A 15 -1.30 -4.30 -18.23
N LYS A 16 -2.36 -4.95 -18.76
CA LYS A 16 -2.37 -5.57 -20.10
C LYS A 16 -2.84 -4.61 -21.20
N GLN A 17 -3.55 -3.54 -20.84
CA GLN A 17 -3.99 -2.52 -21.80
C GLN A 17 -2.91 -1.46 -22.01
N PHE A 18 -2.16 -1.16 -20.96
CA PHE A 18 -1.13 -0.13 -20.94
C PHE A 18 -0.11 -0.24 -22.09
N PRO A 19 0.44 -1.43 -22.45
CA PRO A 19 1.29 -1.59 -23.62
C PRO A 19 0.66 -1.17 -24.95
N LEU A 20 -0.61 -1.53 -25.14
CA LEU A 20 -1.34 -1.20 -26.36
C LEU A 20 -1.58 0.29 -26.44
N MET A 21 -1.92 0.89 -25.30
CA MET A 21 -2.12 2.32 -25.18
C MET A 21 -0.86 3.10 -25.51
N LEU A 22 0.26 2.70 -24.93
CA LEU A 22 1.54 3.36 -25.16
C LEU A 22 1.96 3.29 -26.63
N ARG A 23 1.76 2.14 -27.30
CA ARG A 23 2.03 1.99 -28.74
C ARG A 23 1.11 2.86 -29.60
N ARG A 24 -0.18 2.92 -29.28
CA ARG A 24 -1.16 3.77 -29.99
C ARG A 24 -0.84 5.25 -29.81
N PHE A 25 -0.57 5.68 -28.57
CA PHE A 25 -0.16 7.04 -28.26
C PHE A 25 1.12 7.43 -29.00
N HIS A 26 2.14 6.56 -28.98
CA HIS A 26 3.40 6.82 -29.69
C HIS A 26 3.19 6.93 -31.21
N SER A 27 2.28 6.13 -31.79
CA SER A 27 1.95 6.21 -33.22
C SER A 27 1.22 7.52 -33.55
N PHE A 28 0.18 7.87 -32.78
CA PHE A 28 -0.54 9.14 -32.89
C PHE A 28 0.40 10.34 -32.74
N PHE A 29 1.32 10.27 -31.79
CA PHE A 29 2.26 11.35 -31.54
C PHE A 29 3.26 11.54 -32.68
N LYS A 30 3.74 10.44 -33.29
CA LYS A 30 4.56 10.49 -34.51
C LYS A 30 3.81 11.10 -35.69
N GLU A 31 2.56 10.69 -35.94
CA GLU A 31 1.71 11.28 -36.98
C GLU A 31 1.54 12.78 -36.79
N LEU A 32 1.40 13.23 -35.54
CA LEU A 32 1.24 14.65 -35.20
C LEU A 32 2.54 15.45 -35.34
N SER A 33 3.70 14.80 -35.20
CA SER A 33 5.02 15.44 -35.23
C SER A 33 5.63 15.52 -36.64
N GLY A 34 5.13 14.74 -37.61
CA GLY A 34 5.67 14.66 -38.97
C GLY A 34 6.95 13.80 -39.09
N ASP A 35 7.22 13.27 -40.29
CA ASP A 35 8.29 12.28 -40.56
C ASP A 35 9.72 12.80 -40.35
N ASP A 36 9.94 14.12 -40.40
CA ASP A 36 11.26 14.76 -40.27
C ASP A 36 11.60 15.23 -38.84
N SER A 37 10.71 15.02 -37.87
CA SER A 37 10.91 15.44 -36.49
C SER A 37 11.52 14.30 -35.67
N SER A 38 12.62 14.57 -34.95
CA SER A 38 13.11 13.66 -33.90
C SER A 38 11.97 13.40 -32.91
N VAL A 39 11.75 12.13 -32.53
CA VAL A 39 10.78 11.78 -31.48
C VAL A 39 11.13 12.63 -30.25
N PRO A 40 10.21 13.48 -29.75
CA PRO A 40 10.57 14.35 -28.64
C PRO A 40 10.82 13.53 -27.39
N ASP A 41 11.72 14.05 -26.56
CA ASP A 41 12.01 13.50 -25.23
C ASP A 41 10.70 13.39 -24.45
N THR A 42 10.22 12.15 -24.32
CA THR A 42 8.90 11.84 -23.78
C THR A 42 9.07 11.06 -22.48
N THR A 43 8.66 11.68 -21.37
CA THR A 43 8.58 11.01 -20.06
C THR A 43 7.15 10.54 -19.79
N VAL A 44 6.98 9.24 -19.58
CA VAL A 44 5.68 8.63 -19.28
C VAL A 44 5.45 8.57 -17.77
N ILE A 45 4.39 9.21 -17.29
CA ILE A 45 3.97 9.13 -15.89
C ILE A 45 2.83 8.12 -15.76
N PHE A 46 2.95 7.15 -14.86
CA PHE A 46 1.91 6.12 -14.69
C PHE A 46 1.73 5.67 -13.23
N ASP A 47 0.51 5.25 -12.90
CA ASP A 47 0.19 4.72 -11.57
C ASP A 47 0.71 3.29 -11.37
N LYS A 48 0.97 2.92 -10.11
CA LYS A 48 1.46 1.60 -9.67
C LYS A 48 0.59 0.42 -10.14
N GLY A 49 -0.68 0.64 -10.48
CA GLY A 49 -1.56 -0.37 -11.05
C GLY A 49 -1.08 -0.93 -12.39
N ASN A 50 -0.28 -0.15 -13.13
CA ASN A 50 0.29 -0.52 -14.41
C ASN A 50 1.70 -1.14 -14.30
N ASN A 51 2.18 -1.42 -13.09
CA ASN A 51 3.48 -2.06 -12.90
C ASN A 51 3.44 -3.51 -13.38
N SER A 52 4.22 -3.84 -14.41
CA SER A 52 4.47 -5.22 -14.86
C SER A 52 5.84 -5.33 -15.51
N ALA A 53 6.46 -6.51 -15.45
CA ALA A 53 7.74 -6.74 -16.12
C ALA A 53 7.67 -6.44 -17.63
N ASP A 54 6.55 -6.77 -18.27
CA ASP A 54 6.31 -6.51 -19.69
C ASP A 54 6.23 -5.00 -19.99
N ASN A 55 5.60 -4.21 -19.11
CA ASN A 55 5.48 -2.76 -19.29
C ASN A 55 6.83 -2.07 -19.12
N PHE A 56 7.60 -2.48 -18.11
CA PHE A 56 8.96 -2.00 -17.92
C PHE A 56 9.88 -2.39 -19.09
N ALA A 57 9.77 -3.61 -19.60
CA ALA A 57 10.49 -4.06 -20.79
C ALA A 57 10.07 -3.27 -22.05
N LEU A 58 8.82 -2.82 -22.14
CA LEU A 58 8.35 -1.99 -23.24
C LEU A 58 8.96 -0.59 -23.20
N PHE A 59 9.00 0.07 -22.03
CA PHE A 59 9.68 1.37 -21.88
C PHE A 59 11.16 1.25 -22.25
N ASP A 60 11.79 0.19 -21.74
CA ASP A 60 13.19 -0.16 -22.00
C ASP A 60 13.50 -0.39 -23.48
N TRP A 61 12.57 -0.98 -24.22
CA TRP A 61 12.69 -1.23 -25.67
C TRP A 61 12.40 0.03 -26.48
N ALA A 62 11.40 0.82 -26.07
CA ALA A 62 10.99 2.03 -26.75
C ALA A 62 11.93 3.22 -26.50
N GLY A 63 12.84 3.12 -25.54
CA GLY A 63 13.73 4.21 -25.16
C GLY A 63 13.01 5.39 -24.51
N LEU A 64 11.88 5.12 -23.84
CA LEU A 64 11.07 6.15 -23.18
C LEU A 64 11.52 6.34 -21.73
N ASP A 65 11.70 7.60 -21.34
CA ASP A 65 11.82 7.94 -19.93
C ASP A 65 10.48 7.69 -19.24
N PHE A 66 10.51 7.41 -17.94
CA PHE A 66 9.29 7.20 -17.19
C PHE A 66 9.42 7.61 -15.73
N VAL A 67 8.28 7.92 -15.12
CA VAL A 67 8.14 8.09 -13.68
C VAL A 67 6.92 7.28 -13.24
N GLY A 68 7.19 6.22 -12.49
CA GLY A 68 6.15 5.39 -11.88
C GLY A 68 6.22 5.43 -10.35
N SER A 69 5.34 4.66 -9.71
CA SER A 69 5.46 4.36 -8.28
C SER A 69 5.40 2.86 -8.03
N VAL A 70 6.10 2.38 -7.01
CA VAL A 70 6.14 0.95 -6.62
C VAL A 70 5.57 0.78 -5.22
N LYS A 71 5.10 -0.44 -4.90
CA LYS A 71 4.51 -0.69 -3.58
C LYS A 71 5.63 -0.73 -2.54
N LEU A 72 5.45 -0.01 -1.42
CA LEU A 72 6.36 -0.10 -0.26
C LEU A 72 6.60 -1.57 0.17
N GLY A 73 5.58 -2.41 0.06
CA GLY A 73 5.66 -3.83 0.40
C GLY A 73 6.60 -4.67 -0.48
N GLU A 74 6.88 -4.24 -1.71
CA GLU A 74 7.83 -4.87 -2.65
C GLU A 74 9.28 -4.47 -2.33
N HIS A 75 9.47 -3.34 -1.63
CA HIS A 75 10.76 -2.75 -1.29
C HIS A 75 10.84 -2.47 0.22
N LYS A 76 10.63 -3.50 1.03
CA LYS A 76 10.52 -3.38 2.50
C LYS A 76 11.78 -2.79 3.13
N GLU A 77 12.94 -3.06 2.56
CA GLU A 77 14.23 -2.51 2.98
C GLU A 77 14.26 -0.98 2.88
N LEU A 78 13.64 -0.39 1.86
CA LEU A 78 13.54 1.05 1.67
C LEU A 78 12.44 1.66 2.55
N ALA A 79 11.32 0.94 2.68
CA ALA A 79 10.25 1.33 3.60
C ALA A 79 10.74 1.36 5.06
N ARG A 80 11.65 0.47 5.46
CA ARG A 80 12.17 0.38 6.84
C ARG A 80 13.17 1.45 7.27
N ILE A 81 13.68 2.27 6.36
CA ILE A 81 14.56 3.39 6.70
C ILE A 81 13.80 4.33 7.66
N GLN A 82 14.44 4.95 8.65
CA GLN A 82 13.68 5.83 9.55
C GLN A 82 13.29 7.14 8.87
N ASN A 83 12.13 7.71 9.22
CA ASN A 83 11.63 8.96 8.65
C ASN A 83 12.53 10.17 8.98
N ASN A 84 13.29 10.09 10.07
CA ASN A 84 14.26 11.09 10.52
C ASN A 84 15.71 10.76 10.10
N ASP A 85 15.91 9.74 9.28
CA ASP A 85 17.24 9.35 8.80
C ASP A 85 17.89 10.51 8.04
N SER A 86 19.18 10.76 8.31
CA SER A 86 19.93 11.86 7.72
C SER A 86 20.12 11.74 6.21
N ALA A 87 19.89 10.56 5.63
CA ALA A 87 19.93 10.34 4.19
C ALA A 87 18.73 10.98 3.46
N PHE A 88 17.65 11.35 4.17
CA PHE A 88 16.54 12.09 3.58
C PHE A 88 16.87 13.58 3.41
N VAL A 89 16.95 14.03 2.16
CA VAL A 89 17.21 15.43 1.79
C VAL A 89 15.89 16.16 1.57
N PRO A 90 15.66 17.34 2.18
CA PRO A 90 14.47 18.15 1.90
C PRO A 90 14.35 18.55 0.43
N CYS A 91 13.14 18.45 -0.12
CA CYS A 91 12.84 18.98 -1.44
C CYS A 91 12.82 20.51 -1.39
N GLN A 92 13.44 21.17 -2.38
CA GLN A 92 13.58 22.63 -2.41
C GLN A 92 12.41 23.36 -3.08
N SER A 93 11.60 22.69 -3.90
CA SER A 93 10.43 23.32 -4.52
C SER A 93 9.38 23.66 -3.47
N VAL A 94 8.78 24.85 -3.59
CA VAL A 94 7.64 25.31 -2.77
C VAL A 94 6.48 24.33 -2.86
N GLU A 95 6.24 23.72 -4.02
CA GLU A 95 5.16 22.74 -4.22
C GLU A 95 5.38 21.43 -3.46
N LEU A 96 6.62 21.18 -3.03
CA LEU A 96 7.05 19.99 -2.30
C LEU A 96 7.45 20.32 -0.85
N GLU A 97 7.01 21.47 -0.32
CA GLU A 97 7.28 21.87 1.05
C GLU A 97 6.88 20.76 2.04
N GLY A 98 7.75 20.51 3.03
CA GLY A 98 7.55 19.43 4.00
C GLY A 98 7.79 18.01 3.46
N THR A 99 8.23 17.87 2.21
CA THR A 99 8.65 16.60 1.62
C THR A 99 10.17 16.45 1.66
N LYS A 100 10.63 15.24 1.99
CA LYS A 100 12.04 14.86 1.89
C LYS A 100 12.18 13.64 0.99
N ALA A 101 13.33 13.49 0.35
CA ALA A 101 13.58 12.40 -0.56
C ALA A 101 14.95 11.74 -0.32
N LEU A 102 14.99 10.43 -0.55
CA LEU A 102 16.19 9.61 -0.55
C LEU A 102 16.28 8.91 -1.91
N ARG A 103 17.39 9.12 -2.61
CA ARG A 103 17.67 8.46 -3.89
C ARG A 103 18.48 7.19 -3.67
N VAL A 104 18.04 6.08 -4.25
CA VAL A 104 18.70 4.78 -4.19
C VAL A 104 18.69 4.14 -5.57
N THR A 105 19.79 3.52 -5.97
CA THR A 105 19.87 2.79 -7.24
C THR A 105 19.77 1.29 -6.97
N LYS A 106 18.82 0.59 -7.60
CA LYS A 106 18.60 -0.85 -7.38
C LYS A 106 18.16 -1.57 -8.65
N LYS A 107 18.46 -2.87 -8.76
CA LYS A 107 17.91 -3.73 -9.80
C LYS A 107 16.42 -4.01 -9.52
N VAL A 108 15.55 -3.51 -10.38
CA VAL A 108 14.09 -3.72 -10.35
C VAL A 108 13.67 -4.10 -11.76
N TYR A 109 12.77 -5.06 -11.96
CA TYR A 109 12.35 -5.55 -13.30
C TYR A 109 13.53 -5.79 -14.26
N GLY A 110 14.58 -6.47 -13.79
CA GLY A 110 15.69 -6.91 -14.64
C GLY A 110 16.77 -5.86 -14.96
N ARG A 111 16.53 -4.56 -14.72
CA ARG A 111 17.50 -3.48 -14.98
C ARG A 111 17.81 -2.66 -13.74
N GLN A 112 18.95 -1.99 -13.76
CA GLN A 112 19.32 -1.02 -12.73
C GLN A 112 18.46 0.24 -12.92
N ARG A 113 17.70 0.60 -11.88
CA ARG A 113 16.75 1.72 -11.89
C ARG A 113 16.98 2.63 -10.70
N THR A 114 16.56 3.88 -10.83
CA THR A 114 16.58 4.83 -9.71
C THR A 114 15.26 4.72 -8.96
N LEU A 115 15.34 4.51 -7.66
CA LEU A 115 14.23 4.61 -6.74
C LEU A 115 14.37 5.88 -5.91
N VAL A 116 13.29 6.65 -5.83
CA VAL A 116 13.21 7.83 -4.97
C VAL A 116 12.19 7.55 -3.89
N VAL A 117 12.69 7.30 -2.68
CA VAL A 117 11.85 7.17 -1.49
C VAL A 117 11.50 8.57 -1.04
N THR A 118 10.23 8.91 -1.00
CA THR A 118 9.76 10.20 -0.49
C THR A 118 9.13 10.01 0.87
N TYR A 119 9.27 11.01 1.74
CA TYR A 119 8.55 11.15 3.00
C TYR A 119 7.84 12.50 3.01
N ASN A 120 6.55 12.51 3.33
CA ASN A 120 5.74 13.71 3.44
C ASN A 120 4.97 13.72 4.77
N GLN A 121 5.12 14.80 5.54
CA GLN A 121 4.51 14.93 6.87
C GLN A 121 2.97 14.95 6.83
N ASN A 122 2.37 15.58 5.82
CA ASN A 122 0.91 15.62 5.69
C ASN A 122 0.33 14.23 5.40
N LEU A 123 0.98 13.48 4.52
CA LEU A 123 0.64 12.08 4.26
C LEU A 123 0.79 11.23 5.52
N PHE A 124 1.88 11.42 6.27
CA PHE A 124 2.09 10.75 7.56
C PHE A 124 0.92 11.02 8.51
N ASN A 125 0.58 12.29 8.74
CA ASN A 125 -0.47 12.70 9.67
C ASN A 125 -1.83 12.09 9.29
N ALA A 126 -2.19 12.11 8.00
CA ALA A 126 -3.43 11.55 7.49
C ALA A 126 -3.49 10.02 7.67
N GLN A 127 -2.39 9.32 7.36
CA GLN A 127 -2.30 7.87 7.54
C GLN A 127 -2.33 7.49 9.03
N TRP A 128 -1.65 8.26 9.88
CA TRP A 128 -1.61 8.05 11.31
C TRP A 128 -3.00 8.19 11.95
N LEU A 129 -3.74 9.25 11.61
CA LEU A 129 -5.12 9.44 12.07
C LEU A 129 -6.03 8.29 11.62
N THR A 130 -5.90 7.86 10.36
CA THR A 130 -6.67 6.73 9.84
C THR A 130 -6.35 5.44 10.60
N LEU A 131 -5.07 5.19 10.87
CA LEU A 131 -4.62 4.02 11.61
C LEU A 131 -5.14 4.01 13.05
N GLN A 132 -5.07 5.14 13.75
CA GLN A 132 -5.61 5.26 15.11
C GLN A 132 -7.12 4.96 15.13
N ASN A 133 -7.88 5.53 14.20
CA ASN A 133 -9.31 5.26 14.07
C ASN A 133 -9.60 3.78 13.79
N ASP A 134 -8.80 3.13 12.94
CA ASP A 134 -8.93 1.70 12.65
C ASP A 134 -8.59 0.83 13.87
N ILE A 135 -7.55 1.18 14.65
CA ILE A 135 -7.20 0.51 15.91
C ILE A 135 -8.32 0.62 16.93
N THR A 136 -8.89 1.83 17.11
CA THR A 136 -10.01 2.06 18.05
C THR A 136 -11.22 1.21 17.67
N LYS A 137 -11.66 1.28 16.40
CA LYS A 137 -12.80 0.49 15.90
C LYS A 137 -12.58 -1.01 16.01
N ALA A 138 -11.36 -1.49 15.75
CA ALA A 138 -11.04 -2.91 15.90
C ALA A 138 -11.03 -3.34 17.37
N SER A 139 -10.49 -2.50 18.26
CA SER A 139 -10.45 -2.75 19.70
C SER A 139 -11.85 -2.78 20.31
N GLU A 140 -12.74 -1.87 19.92
CA GLU A 140 -14.16 -1.89 20.32
C GLU A 140 -14.85 -3.19 19.92
N LYS A 141 -14.67 -3.62 18.66
CA LYS A 141 -15.24 -4.88 18.15
C LYS A 141 -14.69 -6.11 18.86
N LEU A 142 -13.37 -6.14 19.13
CA LEU A 142 -12.74 -7.24 19.88
C LEU A 142 -13.18 -7.26 21.35
N SER A 143 -13.31 -6.10 21.98
CA SER A 143 -13.83 -5.98 23.35
C SER A 143 -15.26 -6.50 23.44
N LEU A 144 -16.14 -6.07 22.53
CA LEU A 144 -17.52 -6.55 22.48
C LEU A 144 -17.60 -8.06 22.21
N LEU A 145 -16.72 -8.61 21.37
CA LEU A 145 -16.62 -10.04 21.15
C LEU A 145 -16.16 -10.79 22.41
N ARG A 146 -15.17 -10.25 23.12
CA ARG A 146 -14.69 -10.80 24.40
C ARG A 146 -15.79 -10.79 25.46
N THR A 147 -16.50 -9.69 25.63
CA THR A 147 -17.63 -9.58 26.58
C THR A 147 -18.71 -10.60 26.26
N LYS A 148 -19.11 -10.76 24.99
CA LYS A 148 -20.09 -11.80 24.59
C LYS A 148 -19.65 -13.22 24.95
N LEU A 149 -18.36 -13.52 24.85
CA LEU A 149 -17.81 -14.82 25.25
C LEU A 149 -17.81 -14.99 26.78
N GLN A 150 -17.49 -13.93 27.53
CA GLN A 150 -17.50 -13.92 28.99
C GLN A 150 -18.93 -14.04 29.55
N ASP A 151 -19.88 -13.26 29.04
CA ASP A 151 -21.29 -13.32 29.44
C ASP A 151 -21.89 -14.71 29.19
N ARG A 152 -21.46 -15.37 28.12
CA ARG A 152 -21.86 -16.75 27.83
C ARG A 152 -21.24 -17.74 28.81
N ALA A 153 -19.95 -17.59 29.10
CA ALA A 153 -19.25 -18.43 30.07
C ALA A 153 -19.81 -18.24 31.50
N GLY A 154 -20.24 -17.03 31.86
CA GLY A 154 -20.91 -16.73 33.12
C GLY A 154 -22.40 -17.08 33.15
N GLY A 155 -22.93 -17.70 32.09
CA GLY A 155 -24.33 -18.15 32.04
C GLY A 155 -25.37 -17.04 31.87
N ILE A 156 -24.96 -15.80 31.55
CA ILE A 156 -25.89 -14.69 31.23
C ILE A 156 -26.54 -14.95 29.86
N ILE A 157 -25.72 -15.32 28.87
CA ILE A 157 -26.21 -15.67 27.52
C ILE A 157 -26.42 -17.18 27.43
N LYS A 158 -27.69 -17.63 27.50
CA LYS A 158 -28.05 -19.07 27.47
C LYS A 158 -28.59 -19.56 26.12
N ARG A 159 -28.94 -18.66 25.18
CA ARG A 159 -29.54 -19.00 23.88
C ARG A 159 -28.51 -19.04 22.74
N GLY A 160 -28.81 -19.80 21.68
CA GLY A 160 -28.01 -19.91 20.45
C GLY A 160 -26.89 -20.96 20.51
N LYS A 161 -26.20 -21.18 19.38
CA LYS A 161 -25.11 -22.16 19.25
C LYS A 161 -23.85 -21.72 20.02
N VAL A 162 -23.19 -22.67 20.70
CA VAL A 162 -21.91 -22.41 21.37
C VAL A 162 -20.85 -22.05 20.31
N PRO A 163 -20.17 -20.89 20.43
CA PRO A 163 -19.13 -20.50 19.49
C PRO A 163 -17.97 -21.48 19.51
N THR A 164 -17.47 -21.85 18.32
CA THR A 164 -16.25 -22.66 18.18
C THR A 164 -15.02 -21.77 18.06
N ILE A 165 -13.84 -22.29 18.40
CA ILE A 165 -12.56 -21.58 18.23
C ILE A 165 -12.41 -21.08 16.79
N LYS A 166 -12.67 -21.94 15.79
CA LYS A 166 -12.58 -21.60 14.37
C LYS A 166 -13.51 -20.44 13.96
N SER A 167 -14.70 -20.37 14.56
CA SER A 167 -15.63 -19.26 14.31
C SER A 167 -15.06 -17.94 14.86
N ILE A 168 -14.54 -17.96 16.09
CA ILE A 168 -13.93 -16.79 16.73
C ILE A 168 -12.67 -16.34 15.98
N GLU A 169 -11.82 -17.27 15.56
CA GLU A 169 -10.65 -16.97 14.72
C GLU A 169 -11.03 -16.25 13.42
N THR A 170 -12.12 -16.69 12.77
CA THR A 170 -12.61 -16.07 11.53
C THR A 170 -13.13 -14.66 11.80
N GLN A 171 -13.89 -14.47 12.89
CA GLN A 171 -14.37 -13.15 13.30
C GLN A 171 -13.20 -12.20 13.61
N CYS A 172 -12.20 -12.65 14.37
CA CYS A 172 -10.99 -11.87 14.64
C CYS A 172 -10.25 -11.51 13.35
N ARG A 173 -10.13 -12.45 12.39
CA ARG A 173 -9.49 -12.19 11.09
C ARG A 173 -10.21 -11.11 10.29
N ASN A 174 -11.55 -11.09 10.36
CA ASN A 174 -12.39 -10.10 9.68
C ASN A 174 -12.29 -8.73 10.36
N ILE A 175 -12.28 -8.69 11.70
CA ILE A 175 -12.09 -7.45 12.47
C ILE A 175 -10.71 -6.84 12.14
N LEU A 176 -9.68 -7.67 12.03
CA LEU A 176 -8.30 -7.26 11.74
C LEU A 176 -7.96 -7.26 10.24
N SER A 177 -8.96 -7.16 9.35
CA SER A 177 -8.73 -7.23 7.90
C SER A 177 -8.08 -5.97 7.31
N ARG A 178 -8.26 -4.82 7.97
CA ARG A 178 -7.67 -3.53 7.58
C ARG A 178 -6.14 -3.60 7.59
N GLN A 179 -5.52 -2.72 6.79
CA GLN A 179 -4.08 -2.64 6.64
C GLN A 179 -3.40 -2.44 8.00
N HIS A 180 -2.24 -3.06 8.21
CA HIS A 180 -1.42 -3.01 9.42
C HIS A 180 -2.03 -3.59 10.71
N LEU A 181 -3.35 -3.72 10.84
CA LEU A 181 -3.99 -4.16 12.09
C LEU A 181 -3.57 -5.55 12.56
N LYS A 182 -3.34 -6.50 11.65
CA LYS A 182 -2.80 -7.84 12.03
C LYS A 182 -1.40 -7.77 12.62
N GLY A 183 -0.61 -6.79 12.21
CA GLY A 183 0.71 -6.53 12.75
C GLY A 183 0.64 -5.93 14.15
N ILE A 184 -0.29 -4.99 14.36
CA ILE A 184 -0.41 -4.18 15.58
C ILE A 184 -1.22 -4.87 16.68
N ILE A 185 -2.31 -5.57 16.35
CA ILE A 185 -3.19 -6.19 17.35
C ILE A 185 -2.94 -7.70 17.39
N LYS A 186 -2.38 -8.18 18.49
CA LYS A 186 -2.14 -9.61 18.72
C LYS A 186 -3.33 -10.21 19.43
N VAL A 187 -3.91 -11.25 18.83
CA VAL A 187 -5.05 -11.98 19.39
C VAL A 187 -4.60 -13.35 19.87
N LYS A 188 -5.02 -13.75 21.07
CA LYS A 188 -4.81 -15.07 21.65
C LYS A 188 -6.18 -15.66 22.00
N ILE A 189 -6.50 -16.81 21.39
CA ILE A 189 -7.73 -17.56 21.66
C ILE A 189 -7.35 -18.83 22.41
N ARG A 190 -8.02 -19.10 23.53
CA ARG A 190 -7.81 -20.29 24.36
C ARG A 190 -9.12 -21.06 24.53
N LYS A 191 -9.01 -22.37 24.81
CA LYS A 191 -10.15 -23.15 25.32
C LYS A 191 -10.47 -22.65 26.73
N GLY A 192 -11.68 -22.14 26.94
CA GLY A 192 -12.18 -21.78 28.26
C GLY A 192 -13.02 -22.91 28.89
N PRO A 193 -13.57 -22.65 30.08
CA PRO A 193 -14.49 -23.57 30.75
C PRO A 193 -15.72 -23.86 29.88
N ASP A 194 -16.29 -25.05 30.05
CA ASP A 194 -17.49 -25.51 29.34
C ASP A 194 -17.43 -25.43 27.81
N LYS A 195 -16.23 -25.63 27.24
CA LYS A 195 -15.93 -25.57 25.80
C LYS A 195 -16.17 -24.19 25.17
N ILE A 196 -16.34 -23.13 25.97
CA ILE A 196 -16.51 -21.76 25.47
C ILE A 196 -15.13 -21.13 25.25
N PRO A 197 -14.82 -20.59 24.05
CA PRO A 197 -13.53 -19.96 23.80
C PRO A 197 -13.33 -18.68 24.64
N GLN A 198 -12.11 -18.46 25.11
CA GLN A 198 -11.68 -17.21 25.71
C GLN A 198 -10.83 -16.41 24.72
N LEU A 199 -11.16 -15.14 24.55
CA LEU A 199 -10.48 -14.20 23.66
C LEU A 199 -9.71 -13.17 24.49
N ASN A 200 -8.40 -13.07 24.26
CA ASN A 200 -7.57 -11.98 24.75
C ASN A 200 -6.89 -11.29 23.57
N TYR A 201 -6.69 -9.98 23.67
CA TYR A 201 -5.94 -9.23 22.68
C TYR A 201 -5.07 -8.17 23.35
N THR A 202 -3.96 -7.84 22.70
CA THR A 202 -3.02 -6.80 23.12
C THR A 202 -2.63 -5.96 21.93
N ILE A 203 -2.43 -4.66 22.15
CA ILE A 203 -1.87 -3.74 21.17
C ILE A 203 -0.36 -3.79 21.32
N ASP A 204 0.33 -4.13 20.25
CA ASP A 204 1.79 -4.14 20.14
C ASP A 204 2.26 -2.71 19.86
N THR A 205 2.59 -1.99 20.94
CA THR A 205 3.03 -0.60 20.87
C THR A 205 4.36 -0.44 20.17
N ALA A 206 5.25 -1.44 20.28
CA ALA A 206 6.53 -1.45 19.58
C ALA A 206 6.32 -1.57 18.06
N ALA A 207 5.44 -2.48 17.62
CA ALA A 207 5.10 -2.60 16.19
C ALA A 207 4.39 -1.35 15.65
N LEU A 208 3.57 -0.68 16.47
CA LEU A 208 2.93 0.59 16.11
C LEU A 208 3.96 1.71 15.95
N ASP A 209 4.92 1.81 16.88
CA ASP A 209 5.98 2.80 16.84
C ASP A 209 6.91 2.58 15.63
N GLU A 210 7.36 1.34 15.40
CA GLU A 210 8.15 0.97 14.21
C GLU A 210 7.42 1.35 12.92
N LEU A 211 6.13 1.03 12.81
CA LEU A 211 5.33 1.37 11.65
C LEU A 211 5.26 2.87 11.41
N SER A 212 5.08 3.65 12.49
CA SER A 212 5.04 5.11 12.41
C SER A 212 6.38 5.70 11.97
N GLN A 213 7.49 5.19 12.50
CA GLN A 213 8.82 5.73 12.21
C GLN A 213 9.35 5.32 10.84
N THR A 214 8.76 4.31 10.19
CA THR A 214 9.31 3.74 8.96
C THR A 214 8.34 3.72 7.79
N TRP A 215 7.11 3.22 7.92
CA TRP A 215 6.23 3.00 6.77
C TRP A 215 5.34 4.19 6.42
N LEU A 216 4.87 4.91 7.45
CA LEU A 216 3.89 5.96 7.24
C LEU A 216 4.52 7.21 6.63
N GLY A 217 3.73 7.92 5.82
CA GLY A 217 4.16 9.12 5.12
C GLY A 217 5.04 8.87 3.90
N LYS A 218 5.29 7.61 3.54
CA LYS A 218 6.22 7.28 2.45
C LYS A 218 5.56 6.87 1.14
N ASN A 219 6.26 7.19 0.06
CA ASN A 219 6.06 6.60 -1.26
C ASN A 219 7.41 6.23 -1.86
N ILE A 220 7.41 5.35 -2.87
CA ILE A 220 8.60 5.03 -3.65
C ILE A 220 8.28 5.29 -5.11
N LEU A 221 8.98 6.25 -5.70
CA LEU A 221 8.96 6.51 -7.13
C LEU A 221 10.04 5.65 -7.81
N ILE A 222 9.79 5.28 -9.05
CA ILE A 222 10.74 4.55 -9.89
C ILE A 222 10.93 5.28 -11.21
N THR A 223 12.19 5.40 -11.62
CA THR A 223 12.62 5.95 -12.90
C THR A 223 13.73 5.09 -13.49
#